data_AF-A0ABD5K1U1-F1
#
_entry.id   AF-A0ABD5K1U1-F1
#
_cell.length_a   1.000
_cell.length_b   1.000
_cell.length_c   1.000
_cell.angle_alpha   90.00
_cell.angle_beta   90.00
_cell.angle_gamma   90.00
#
_symmetry.space_group_name_H-M   'P 1'
#
loop_
_entity.id
_entity.type
_entity.pdbx_description
1 polymer ?
#
loop_
_entity_poly.entity_id
_entity_poly.type
_entity_poly.pdbx_seq_one_letter_code
_entity_poly.pdbx_strand_id
1 'polypeptide(L)'
;MQISYDTADLKQCCLNWDVAEQRFGRTYADQLITELADAEAFENVSQWHEFLGGNVTINGDDSFEILISTRYRATFVSVDRNAVKTSADRIDWTSVEFVKITSISEVP
;
A
#
# COMPACT_ATOMS: atom_id res chain seq x y z
N MET A 1 8.22 8.08 3.19
CA MET A 1 6.98 7.69 3.88
C MET A 1 7.19 6.31 4.47
N GLN A 2 6.42 5.90 5.48
CA GLN A 2 6.66 4.64 6.17
C GLN A 2 5.46 3.71 6.08
N ILE A 3 5.74 2.44 5.80
CA ILE A 3 4.72 1.38 5.71
C ILE A 3 4.77 0.49 6.95
N SER A 4 3.62 0.35 7.59
CA SER A 4 3.39 -0.61 8.67
C SER A 4 2.45 -1.73 8.22
N TYR A 5 2.27 -2.75 9.06
CA TYR A 5 1.54 -3.96 8.71
C TYR A 5 0.51 -4.28 9.78
N ASP A 6 -0.71 -4.62 9.38
CA ASP A 6 -1.80 -4.92 10.32
C ASP A 6 -1.58 -6.22 11.09
N THR A 7 -0.91 -7.20 10.47
CA THR A 7 -0.63 -8.49 11.09
C THR A 7 0.84 -8.89 10.94
N ALA A 8 1.31 -9.75 11.84
CA ALA A 8 2.65 -10.33 11.74
C ALA A 8 2.82 -11.16 10.46
N ASP A 9 1.74 -11.82 10.00
CA ASP A 9 1.72 -12.58 8.76
C ASP A 9 1.90 -11.67 7.53
N LEU A 10 1.18 -10.53 7.47
CA LEU A 10 1.38 -9.54 6.41
C LEU A 10 2.80 -8.97 6.44
N LYS A 11 3.32 -8.65 7.63
CA LYS A 11 4.69 -8.17 7.78
C LYS A 11 5.70 -9.19 7.25
N GLN A 12 5.56 -10.45 7.64
CA GLN A 12 6.45 -11.51 7.20
C GLN A 12 6.34 -11.71 5.69
N CYS A 13 5.13 -11.66 5.14
CA CYS A 13 4.90 -11.80 3.71
C CYS A 13 5.47 -10.64 2.88
N CYS A 14 5.49 -9.42 3.41
CA CYS A 14 6.00 -8.25 2.68
C CYS A 14 7.51 -8.05 2.84
N LEU A 15 8.11 -8.51 3.94
CA LEU A 15 9.53 -8.32 4.25
C LEU A 15 10.40 -9.54 3.94
N ASN A 16 9.81 -10.72 3.74
CA ASN A 16 10.52 -11.95 3.43
C ASN A 16 10.11 -12.48 2.05
N TRP A 17 11.06 -12.42 1.12
CA TRP A 17 10.88 -12.85 -0.25
C TRP A 17 10.48 -14.32 -0.38
N ASP A 18 11.09 -15.23 0.39
CA ASP A 18 10.77 -16.67 0.32
C ASP A 18 9.32 -16.94 0.75
N VAL A 19 8.81 -16.15 1.71
CA VAL A 19 7.43 -16.26 2.19
C VAL A 19 6.46 -15.70 1.15
N ALA A 20 6.81 -14.57 0.52
CA ALA A 20 6.04 -14.00 -0.58
C ALA A 20 5.99 -14.95 -1.79
N GLU A 21 7.11 -15.57 -2.14
CA GLU A 21 7.20 -16.51 -3.26
C GLU A 21 6.31 -17.73 -3.03
N GLN A 22 6.35 -18.32 -1.83
CA GLN A 22 5.50 -19.46 -1.51
C GLN A 22 4.00 -19.13 -1.57
N ARG A 23 3.63 -17.90 -1.24
CA ARG A 23 2.21 -17.48 -1.15
C ARG A 23 1.64 -17.01 -2.48
N PHE A 24 2.41 -16.20 -3.21
CA PHE A 24 1.93 -15.53 -4.42
C PHE A 24 2.57 -16.10 -5.68
N GLY A 25 3.76 -16.70 -5.58
CA GLY A 25 4.61 -17.06 -6.69
C GLY A 25 5.68 -16.02 -6.96
N ARG A 26 6.79 -16.48 -7.56
CA ARG A 26 8.03 -15.71 -7.75
C ARG A 26 7.82 -14.30 -8.32
N THR A 27 7.11 -14.20 -9.45
CA THR A 27 6.89 -12.92 -10.14
C THR A 27 6.23 -11.88 -9.24
N TYR A 28 5.26 -12.31 -8.44
CA TYR A 28 4.50 -11.39 -7.59
C TYR A 28 5.23 -11.06 -6.29
N ALA A 29 6.07 -11.97 -5.79
CA ALA A 29 6.99 -11.69 -4.69
C ALA A 29 7.97 -10.57 -5.04
N ASP A 30 8.59 -10.65 -6.23
CA ASP A 30 9.49 -9.61 -6.74
C ASP A 30 8.78 -8.26 -6.88
N GLN A 31 7.58 -8.26 -7.48
CA GLN A 31 6.77 -7.05 -7.67
C GLN A 31 6.35 -6.42 -6.34
N LEU A 32 5.86 -7.21 -5.39
CA LEU A 32 5.43 -6.72 -4.08
C LEU A 32 6.57 -6.04 -3.33
N ILE A 33 7.74 -6.67 -3.25
CA ILE A 33 8.87 -6.12 -2.51
C ILE A 33 9.41 -4.86 -3.18
N THR A 34 9.48 -4.84 -4.51
CA THR A 34 9.94 -3.68 -5.28
C THR A 34 8.99 -2.50 -5.06
N GLU A 35 7.68 -2.72 -5.21
CA GLU A 35 6.67 -1.68 -5.05
C GLU A 35 6.70 -1.08 -3.64
N LEU A 36 6.81 -1.91 -2.60
CA LEU A 36 6.88 -1.42 -1.21
C LEU A 36 8.19 -0.67 -0.92
N ALA A 37 9.31 -1.07 -1.53
CA ALA A 37 10.58 -0.37 -1.40
C ALA A 37 10.54 1.01 -2.10
N ASP A 38 9.96 1.07 -3.30
CA ASP A 38 9.76 2.32 -4.04
C ASP A 38 8.84 3.26 -3.28
N ALA A 39 7.76 2.71 -2.71
CA ALA A 39 6.81 3.43 -1.88
C ALA A 39 7.48 4.18 -0.70
N GLU A 40 8.42 3.54 0.00
CA GLU A 40 9.11 4.17 1.14
C GLU A 40 10.05 5.32 0.72
N ALA A 41 10.45 5.40 -0.54
CA ALA A 41 11.31 6.46 -1.07
C ALA A 41 10.59 7.81 -1.30
N PHE A 42 9.26 7.82 -1.36
CA PHE A 42 8.47 9.05 -1.51
C PHE A 42 8.29 9.78 -0.18
N GLU A 43 8.04 11.09 -0.18
CA GLU A 43 7.86 11.85 1.06
C GLU A 43 6.47 11.59 1.67
N ASN A 44 5.43 11.59 0.83
CA ASN A 44 4.03 11.38 1.23
C ASN A 44 3.28 10.48 0.25
N VAL A 45 2.10 10.03 0.66
CA VAL A 45 1.25 9.11 -0.10
C VAL A 45 0.80 9.70 -1.44
N SER A 46 0.59 11.01 -1.54
CA SER A 46 0.19 11.66 -2.80
C SER A 46 1.25 11.49 -3.90
N GLN A 47 2.54 11.66 -3.56
CA GLN A 47 3.62 11.46 -4.52
C GLN A 47 3.66 10.01 -5.04
N TRP A 48 3.42 9.04 -4.14
CA TRP A 48 3.34 7.64 -4.52
C TRP A 48 2.12 7.35 -5.41
N HIS A 49 0.96 7.92 -5.10
CA HIS A 49 -0.24 7.82 -5.94
C HIS A 49 0.00 8.37 -7.36
N GLU A 50 0.68 9.51 -7.47
CA GLU A 50 1.04 10.11 -8.76
C GLU A 50 1.97 9.18 -9.58
N PHE A 51 2.92 8.54 -8.92
CA PHE A 51 3.81 7.56 -9.55
C PHE A 51 3.06 6.31 -10.05
N LEU A 52 2.15 5.78 -9.22
CA LEU A 52 1.33 4.61 -9.55
C LEU A 52 0.31 4.87 -10.67
N GLY A 53 -0.14 6.12 -10.82
CA GLY A 53 -1.07 6.53 -11.86
C GLY A 53 -2.38 5.74 -11.81
N GLY A 54 -2.68 4.97 -12.86
CA GLY A 54 -3.91 4.18 -12.97
C GLY A 54 -3.98 2.94 -12.05
N ASN A 55 -2.90 2.62 -11.34
CA ASN A 55 -2.82 1.44 -10.47
C ASN A 55 -3.30 1.69 -9.05
N VAL A 56 -3.72 2.92 -8.71
CA VAL A 56 -4.29 3.25 -7.40
C VAL A 56 -5.80 3.48 -7.47
N THR A 57 -6.53 2.94 -6.50
CA THR A 57 -7.96 3.20 -6.29
C THR A 57 -8.16 3.77 -4.88
N ILE A 58 -8.68 5.00 -4.78
CA ILE A 58 -9.03 5.61 -3.49
C ILE A 58 -10.46 5.23 -3.15
N ASN A 59 -10.66 4.60 -2.00
CA ASN A 59 -11.95 4.11 -1.56
C ASN A 59 -12.74 5.15 -0.77
N GLY A 60 -14.04 4.89 -0.59
CA GLY A 60 -15.01 5.72 0.15
C GLY A 60 -14.87 5.66 1.68
N ASP A 61 -13.90 4.93 2.22
CA ASP A 61 -13.71 4.68 3.66
C ASP A 61 -12.32 5.10 4.16
N ASP A 62 -11.69 6.06 3.49
CA ASP A 62 -10.35 6.58 3.80
C ASP A 62 -9.24 5.50 3.73
N SER A 63 -9.50 4.47 2.92
CA SER A 63 -8.49 3.52 2.45
C SER A 63 -8.16 3.75 0.97
N PHE A 64 -7.07 3.13 0.51
CA PHE A 64 -6.77 3.01 -0.90
C PHE A 64 -6.25 1.60 -1.22
N GLU A 65 -6.37 1.21 -2.48
CA GLU A 65 -5.85 -0.04 -3.02
C GLU A 65 -4.82 0.26 -4.08
N ILE A 66 -3.73 -0.51 -4.09
CA ILE A 66 -2.76 -0.50 -5.19
C ILE A 66 -2.77 -1.86 -5.87
N LEU A 67 -2.71 -1.84 -7.20
CA LEU A 67 -2.54 -3.03 -8.01
C LEU A 67 -1.06 -3.41 -8.03
N ILE A 68 -0.66 -4.40 -7.22
CA ILE A 68 0.70 -4.95 -7.22
C ILE A 68 0.97 -5.66 -8.54
N SER A 69 -0.07 -6.31 -9.08
CA SER A 69 -0.03 -7.01 -10.35
C SER A 69 -1.42 -7.20 -10.91
N THR A 70 -1.54 -7.73 -12.13
CA THR A 70 -2.85 -8.07 -12.72
C THR A 70 -3.67 -9.07 -11.88
N ARG A 71 -3.07 -9.72 -10.88
CA ARG A 71 -3.70 -10.76 -10.06
C ARG A 71 -3.88 -10.36 -8.61
N TYR A 72 -3.06 -9.45 -8.06
CA TYR A 72 -3.09 -9.11 -6.64
C TYR A 72 -3.21 -7.60 -6.42
N ARG A 73 -4.03 -7.24 -5.43
CA ARG A 73 -4.12 -5.88 -4.89
C ARG A 73 -3.72 -5.86 -3.43
N ALA A 74 -3.15 -4.74 -2.98
CA ALA A 74 -2.86 -4.47 -1.59
C ALA A 74 -3.68 -3.28 -1.11
N THR A 75 -4.30 -3.40 0.07
CA THR A 75 -5.13 -2.36 0.68
C THR A 75 -4.37 -1.66 1.79
N PHE A 76 -4.46 -0.33 1.81
CA PHE A 76 -3.77 0.56 2.73
C PHE A 76 -4.75 1.48 3.43
N VAL A 77 -4.45 1.80 4.68
CA VAL A 77 -5.12 2.85 5.44
C VAL A 77 -4.09 3.83 5.98
N SER A 78 -4.49 5.09 6.17
CA SER A 78 -3.67 6.03 6.93
C SER A 78 -3.63 5.63 8.40
N VAL A 79 -2.44 5.65 8.99
CA VAL A 79 -2.24 5.57 10.45
C VAL A 79 -1.52 6.82 10.97
N ASP A 80 -1.43 7.84 10.12
CA ASP A 80 -0.78 9.10 10.44
C ASP A 80 -1.67 9.96 11.35
N ARG A 81 -1.13 10.34 12.51
CA ARG A 81 -1.83 11.18 13.49
C ARG A 81 -1.97 12.63 13.04
N ASN A 82 -1.16 13.05 12.08
CA ASN A 82 -1.16 14.41 11.53
C ASN A 82 -1.92 14.51 10.21
N ALA A 83 -2.55 13.41 9.75
CA ALA A 83 -3.34 13.42 8.53
C ALA A 83 -4.46 14.48 8.61
N VAL A 84 -4.46 15.37 7.63
CA VAL A 84 -5.44 16.44 7.48
C VAL A 84 -6.67 15.91 6.74
N LYS A 85 -7.82 16.49 7.04
CA LYS A 85 -9.06 16.27 6.30
C LYS A 85 -9.31 17.40 5.30
N THR A 86 -9.73 17.04 4.10
CA THR A 86 -10.24 17.96 3.09
C THR A 86 -11.59 18.56 3.51
N SER A 87 -12.09 19.54 2.75
CA SER A 87 -13.43 20.12 2.97
C SER A 87 -14.58 19.12 2.83
N ALA A 88 -14.34 17.95 2.22
CA ALA A 88 -15.30 16.86 2.09
C ALA A 88 -15.19 15.82 3.22
N ASP A 89 -14.46 16.12 4.30
CA ASP A 89 -14.16 15.22 5.43
C ASP A 89 -13.42 13.92 5.02
N ARG A 90 -12.71 13.98 3.89
CA ARG A 90 -11.85 12.91 3.36
C ARG A 90 -10.41 13.13 3.73
N ILE A 91 -9.61 12.07 3.88
CA ILE A 91 -8.15 12.22 4.04
C ILE A 91 -7.55 13.03 2.89
N ASP A 92 -6.74 14.02 3.23
CA ASP A 92 -5.82 14.68 2.31
C ASP A 92 -4.51 13.88 2.26
N TRP A 93 -4.34 13.07 1.21
CA TRP A 93 -3.18 12.20 1.04
C TRP A 93 -1.85 12.93 0.86
N THR A 94 -1.86 14.24 0.62
CA THR A 94 -0.63 15.06 0.60
C THR A 94 -0.03 15.23 2.00
N SER A 95 -0.85 15.05 3.04
CA SER A 95 -0.45 15.17 4.46
C SER A 95 -0.10 13.83 5.13
N VAL A 96 -0.20 12.72 4.41
CA VAL A 96 -0.02 11.37 4.97
C VAL A 96 1.39 10.87 4.68
N GLU A 97 2.15 10.61 5.75
CA GLU A 97 3.50 10.02 5.69
C GLU A 97 3.54 8.59 6.24
N PHE A 98 2.50 8.16 6.95
CA PHE A 98 2.43 6.84 7.60
C PHE A 98 1.19 6.06 7.18
N VAL A 99 1.40 4.93 6.52
CA VAL A 99 0.32 4.02 6.08
C VAL A 99 0.49 2.63 6.67
N LYS A 100 -0.59 1.86 6.65
CA LYS A 100 -0.60 0.48 7.10
C LYS A 100 -1.25 -0.41 6.04
N ILE A 101 -0.55 -1.48 5.65
CA ILE A 101 -1.12 -2.55 4.83
C ILE A 101 -2.09 -3.35 5.70
N THR A 102 -3.34 -3.42 5.26
CA THR A 102 -4.40 -4.18 5.95
C THR A 102 -4.72 -5.50 5.29
N SER A 103 -4.49 -5.63 3.98
CA SER A 103 -4.70 -6.90 3.28
C SER A 103 -3.95 -6.96 1.94
N ILE A 104 -3.73 -8.19 1.47
CA ILE A 104 -3.36 -8.51 0.10
C ILE A 104 -4.35 -9.57 -0.39
N SER A 105 -5.04 -9.30 -1.50
CA SER A 105 -6.08 -10.20 -2.03
C SER A 105 -5.95 -10.38 -3.54
N GLU A 106 -6.47 -11.50 -4.05
CA GLU A 106 -6.62 -11.66 -5.49
C GLU A 106 -7.64 -10.67 -6.04
N VAL A 107 -7.42 -10.21 -7.27
CA VAL A 107 -8.37 -9.40 -8.03
C VAL A 107 -9.40 -10.35 -8.66
N PRO A 108 -10.71 -10.08 -8.54
CA PRO A 108 -11.77 -10.89 -9.13
C PRO A 108 -11.74 -10.99 -10.67
#